data_AF-A0A939V7M0-F1
#
_entry.id   AF-A0A939V7M0-F1
#
_cell.length_a   1.000
_cell.length_b   1.000
_cell.length_c   1.000
_cell.angle_alpha   90.00
_cell.angle_beta   90.00
_cell.angle_gamma   90.00
#
_symmetry.space_group_name_H-M   'P 1'
#
loop_
_entity.id
_entity.type
_entity.pdbx_description
1 polymer ?
#
loop_
_entity_poly.entity_id
_entity_poly.type
_entity_poly.pdbx_seq_one_letter_code
_entity_poly.pdbx_strand_id
1 'polypeptide(L)'
;MKKIVLCALVASLSFSAPVLSLSKVSAARETRTEALAPDIPTVKADVLKVNNRPAEAERLFRSDAVEKQIKEIVKQLTNLRLAWMFVNCFPNTIDTTVHYTESDADGLPDTFVYTGDIHAMWLRDSGAQVFPYVKLAPQDKHLKSMLAGVVLRQFKCINIDPYANAFNKEPNPNGGWMSDMTDMKPELHERKWEIDSLCYVIRLAYEYWTVTGDTSVFGDSWIQAIQNILATFRDQQHKDGNPGKYRFQRKTERQLDTMSNNGWGAPVKPVGLIASAFRPSD
;
A
#
# COMPACT_ATOMS: atom_id res chain seq x y z
N MET A 1 44.75 -43.33 -53.31
CA MET A 1 44.41 -44.64 -52.70
C MET A 1 43.98 -44.36 -51.27
N LYS A 2 42.81 -44.72 -50.71
CA LYS A 2 41.59 -45.40 -51.13
C LYS A 2 40.43 -44.71 -50.37
N LYS A 3 39.25 -44.66 -51.02
CA LYS A 3 37.93 -44.27 -50.48
C LYS A 3 37.44 -45.32 -49.46
N ILE A 4 36.33 -45.01 -48.76
CA ILE A 4 35.23 -45.89 -48.24
C ILE A 4 34.94 -45.58 -46.76
N VAL A 5 33.70 -45.47 -46.22
CA VAL A 5 32.31 -45.42 -46.72
C VAL A 5 31.47 -44.86 -45.56
N LEU A 6 30.44 -44.08 -45.90
CA LEU A 6 29.37 -43.60 -45.04
C LEU A 6 28.37 -44.75 -44.77
N CYS A 7 28.06 -45.07 -43.52
CA CYS A 7 26.97 -45.99 -43.18
C CYS A 7 25.98 -45.30 -42.24
N ALA A 8 24.81 -44.96 -42.78
CA ALA A 8 23.66 -44.50 -42.03
C ALA A 8 23.02 -45.70 -41.32
N LEU A 9 22.76 -45.59 -40.01
CA LEU A 9 21.86 -46.49 -39.29
C LEU A 9 20.56 -45.74 -39.02
N VAL A 10 19.52 -46.12 -39.76
CA VAL A 10 18.13 -45.77 -39.47
C VAL A 10 17.60 -46.85 -38.53
N ALA A 11 17.38 -46.50 -37.26
CA ALA A 11 16.69 -47.38 -36.31
C ALA A 11 15.20 -47.02 -36.29
N SER A 12 14.39 -47.86 -36.94
CA SER A 12 12.94 -47.87 -36.82
C SER A 12 12.52 -48.51 -35.50
N LEU A 13 11.97 -47.72 -34.58
CA LEU A 13 11.30 -48.23 -33.37
C LEU A 13 9.82 -47.81 -33.44
N SER A 14 8.99 -48.78 -33.80
CA SER A 14 7.53 -48.73 -33.71
C SER A 14 7.11 -48.79 -32.25
N PHE A 15 6.57 -47.68 -31.73
CA PHE A 15 5.85 -47.68 -30.45
C PHE A 15 4.36 -47.72 -30.71
N SER A 16 3.76 -48.84 -30.31
CA SER A 16 2.31 -49.02 -30.16
C SER A 16 1.80 -48.12 -29.03
N ALA A 17 0.86 -47.24 -29.36
CA ALA A 17 0.15 -46.43 -28.37
C ALA A 17 -0.86 -47.29 -27.60
N PRO A 18 -0.88 -47.29 -26.26
CA PRO A 18 -2.02 -47.79 -25.52
C PRO A 18 -3.13 -46.74 -25.54
N VAL A 19 -4.31 -47.14 -26.00
CA VAL A 19 -5.56 -46.38 -25.88
C VAL A 19 -5.92 -46.32 -24.40
N LEU A 20 -5.62 -45.20 -23.75
CA LEU A 20 -6.13 -44.88 -22.42
C LEU A 20 -7.55 -44.33 -22.56
N SER A 21 -8.49 -45.08 -22.01
CA SER A 21 -9.88 -44.71 -21.80
C SER A 21 -9.99 -43.34 -21.13
N LEU A 22 -10.61 -42.38 -21.81
CA LEU A 22 -11.03 -41.09 -21.26
C LEU A 22 -12.19 -41.33 -20.30
N SER A 23 -11.88 -41.52 -19.01
CA SER A 23 -12.86 -41.33 -17.95
C SER A 23 -13.19 -39.83 -17.88
N LYS A 24 -14.47 -39.50 -18.10
CA LYS A 24 -15.02 -38.16 -17.90
C LYS A 24 -14.92 -37.83 -16.41
N VAL A 25 -13.83 -37.19 -15.99
CA VAL A 25 -13.81 -36.45 -14.75
C VAL A 25 -14.57 -35.16 -15.02
N SER A 26 -15.82 -35.14 -14.56
CA SER A 26 -16.68 -33.98 -14.50
C SER A 26 -15.90 -32.85 -13.82
N ALA A 27 -15.52 -31.82 -14.59
CA ALA A 27 -15.12 -30.55 -14.02
C ALA A 27 -16.30 -30.05 -13.19
N ALA A 28 -16.16 -30.10 -11.86
CA ALA A 28 -17.04 -29.37 -10.97
C ALA A 28 -16.89 -27.89 -11.36
N ARG A 29 -17.90 -27.41 -12.09
CA ARG A 29 -18.06 -25.99 -12.40
C ARG A 29 -18.30 -25.34 -11.04
N GLU A 30 -17.24 -24.78 -10.45
CA GLU A 30 -17.41 -23.83 -9.35
C GLU A 30 -18.42 -22.80 -9.87
N THR A 31 -19.61 -22.83 -9.28
CA THR A 31 -20.59 -21.77 -9.42
C THR A 31 -19.91 -20.53 -8.89
N ARG A 32 -19.30 -19.76 -9.79
CA ARG A 32 -19.03 -18.35 -9.59
C ARG A 32 -20.37 -17.78 -9.15
N THR A 33 -20.51 -17.50 -7.87
CA THR A 33 -21.61 -16.69 -7.38
C THR A 33 -21.54 -15.44 -8.24
N GLU A 34 -22.49 -15.28 -9.16
CA GLU A 34 -22.68 -14.01 -9.81
C GLU A 34 -22.86 -13.04 -8.65
N ALA A 35 -21.87 -12.18 -8.43
CA ALA A 35 -22.05 -11.06 -7.53
C ALA A 35 -23.32 -10.38 -8.02
N LEU A 36 -24.39 -10.45 -7.21
CA LEU A 36 -25.64 -9.77 -7.49
C LEU A 36 -25.26 -8.38 -7.97
N ALA A 37 -25.72 -8.02 -9.18
CA ALA A 37 -25.45 -6.70 -9.71
C ALA A 37 -25.83 -5.70 -8.60
N PRO A 38 -24.93 -4.79 -8.20
CA PRO A 38 -25.22 -3.92 -7.07
C PRO A 38 -26.53 -3.20 -7.34
N ASP A 39 -27.40 -3.13 -6.33
CA ASP A 39 -28.67 -2.41 -6.40
C ASP A 39 -28.38 -0.91 -6.53
N ILE A 40 -28.06 -0.49 -7.76
CA ILE A 40 -27.79 0.90 -8.09
C ILE A 40 -29.14 1.63 -8.09
N PRO A 41 -29.29 2.70 -7.31
CA PRO A 41 -30.55 3.42 -7.25
C PRO A 41 -30.97 3.99 -8.60
N THR A 42 -32.25 3.81 -8.94
CA THR A 42 -32.86 4.32 -10.19
C THR A 42 -33.35 5.76 -10.05
N VAL A 43 -33.40 6.29 -8.82
CA VAL A 43 -33.76 7.68 -8.52
C VAL A 43 -32.71 8.33 -7.62
N LYS A 44 -32.46 9.63 -7.86
CA LYS A 44 -31.39 10.39 -7.21
C LYS A 44 -31.53 10.49 -5.69
N ALA A 45 -32.77 10.55 -5.20
CA ALA A 45 -33.05 10.70 -3.76
C ALA A 45 -32.58 9.49 -2.93
N ASP A 46 -32.45 8.32 -3.55
CA ASP A 46 -32.14 7.07 -2.85
C ASP A 46 -30.65 6.72 -2.86
N VAL A 47 -29.82 7.43 -3.64
CA VAL A 47 -28.37 7.23 -3.72
C VAL A 47 -27.67 7.31 -2.36
N LEU A 48 -28.16 8.17 -1.45
CA LEU A 48 -27.60 8.29 -0.10
C LEU A 48 -28.06 7.18 0.84
N LYS A 49 -29.19 6.50 0.55
CA LYS A 49 -29.81 5.50 1.43
C LYS A 49 -29.41 4.08 1.03
N VAL A 50 -29.36 3.81 -0.26
CA VAL A 50 -29.04 2.50 -0.84
C VAL A 50 -27.65 2.58 -1.44
N ASN A 51 -26.66 2.15 -0.66
CA ASN A 51 -25.24 2.20 -1.00
C ASN A 51 -24.49 1.04 -0.33
N ASN A 52 -23.19 0.89 -0.66
CA ASN A 52 -22.34 -0.21 -0.18
C ASN A 52 -21.39 0.23 0.94
N ARG A 53 -21.64 1.37 1.59
CA ARG A 53 -20.89 1.75 2.80
C ARG A 53 -21.30 0.81 3.94
N PRO A 54 -20.42 0.59 4.94
CA PRO A 54 -20.82 -0.06 6.18
C PRO A 54 -22.04 0.64 6.82
N ALA A 55 -22.77 -0.11 7.64
CA ALA A 55 -23.82 0.47 8.47
C ALA A 55 -23.23 1.60 9.32
N GLU A 56 -24.01 2.64 9.62
CA GLU A 56 -23.47 3.84 10.28
C GLU A 56 -22.75 3.54 11.61
N ALA A 57 -23.25 2.55 12.37
CA ALA A 57 -22.65 2.10 13.62
C ALA A 57 -21.34 1.31 13.47
N GLU A 58 -21.02 0.83 12.26
CA GLU A 58 -19.82 0.04 11.96
C GLU A 58 -18.70 0.86 11.33
N ARG A 59 -18.96 2.14 11.00
CA ARG A 59 -17.97 3.03 10.40
C ARG A 59 -16.94 3.43 11.45
N LEU A 60 -15.67 3.27 11.12
CA LEU A 60 -14.58 3.47 12.08
C LEU A 60 -14.36 4.94 12.45
N PHE A 61 -14.61 5.86 11.53
CA PHE A 61 -14.49 7.30 11.75
C PHE A 61 -15.57 8.08 11.01
N ARG A 62 -16.07 9.15 11.64
CA ARG A 62 -17.12 10.03 11.06
C ARG A 62 -16.63 11.47 11.02
N SER A 63 -16.83 12.12 9.86
CA SER A 63 -16.57 13.54 9.63
C SER A 63 -17.82 14.21 9.05
N ASP A 64 -18.28 15.29 9.69
CA ASP A 64 -19.43 16.04 9.22
C ASP A 64 -19.13 16.78 7.91
N ALA A 65 -17.89 17.26 7.72
CA ALA A 65 -17.48 17.89 6.47
C ALA A 65 -17.46 16.90 5.30
N VAL A 66 -17.04 15.65 5.52
CA VAL A 66 -17.10 14.58 4.50
C VAL A 66 -18.55 14.26 4.14
N GLU A 67 -19.43 14.07 5.13
CA GLU A 67 -20.86 13.80 4.88
C GLU A 67 -21.55 14.95 4.14
N LYS A 68 -21.20 16.20 4.46
CA LYS A 68 -21.68 17.38 3.75
C LYS A 68 -21.18 17.40 2.30
N GLN A 69 -19.90 17.13 2.07
CA GLN A 69 -19.30 17.08 0.73
C GLN A 69 -19.97 16.01 -0.13
N ILE A 70 -20.28 14.84 0.44
CA ILE A 70 -21.02 13.76 -0.25
C ILE A 70 -22.38 14.27 -0.72
N LYS A 71 -23.16 14.88 0.16
CA LYS A 71 -24.48 15.43 -0.18
C LYS A 71 -24.39 16.49 -1.27
N GLU A 72 -23.38 17.35 -1.25
CA GLU A 72 -23.17 18.40 -2.25
C GLU A 72 -22.82 17.84 -3.63
N ILE A 73 -21.91 16.86 -3.70
CA ILE A 73 -21.51 16.25 -4.97
C ILE A 73 -22.66 15.43 -5.57
N VAL A 74 -23.38 14.65 -4.75
CA VAL A 74 -24.56 13.91 -5.21
C VAL A 74 -25.59 14.85 -5.83
N LYS A 75 -25.81 16.06 -5.27
CA LYS A 75 -26.71 17.06 -5.86
C LYS A 75 -26.27 17.52 -7.26
N GLN A 76 -24.96 17.58 -7.53
CA GLN A 76 -24.42 18.06 -8.81
C GLN A 76 -24.38 16.97 -9.89
N LEU A 77 -24.15 15.71 -9.49
CA LEU A 77 -24.03 14.60 -10.44
C LEU A 77 -25.38 14.23 -11.05
N THR A 78 -25.44 14.15 -12.38
CA THR A 78 -26.61 13.69 -13.14
C THR A 78 -26.58 12.19 -13.39
N ASN A 79 -25.38 11.60 -13.48
CA ASN A 79 -25.21 10.16 -13.61
C ASN A 79 -25.37 9.47 -12.24
N LEU A 80 -26.45 8.70 -12.08
CA LEU A 80 -26.79 8.03 -10.81
C LEU A 80 -25.75 7.00 -10.37
N ARG A 81 -25.19 6.25 -11.33
CA ARG A 81 -24.15 5.26 -11.05
C ARG A 81 -22.88 5.94 -10.54
N LEU A 82 -22.49 7.07 -11.14
CA LEU A 82 -21.35 7.86 -10.67
C LEU A 82 -21.60 8.46 -9.29
N ALA A 83 -22.80 8.96 -9.02
CA ALA A 83 -23.16 9.48 -7.70
C ALA A 83 -23.10 8.37 -6.63
N TRP A 84 -23.62 7.18 -6.94
CA TRP A 84 -23.54 6.01 -6.08
C TRP A 84 -22.09 5.56 -5.84
N MET A 85 -21.26 5.51 -6.88
CA MET A 85 -19.83 5.22 -6.74
C MET A 85 -19.13 6.26 -5.87
N PHE A 86 -19.46 7.55 -6.01
CA PHE A 86 -18.89 8.60 -5.17
C PHE A 86 -19.26 8.42 -3.69
N VAL A 87 -20.53 8.10 -3.39
CA VAL A 87 -20.98 7.80 -2.01
C VAL A 87 -20.22 6.62 -1.42
N ASN A 88 -19.92 5.60 -2.21
CA ASN A 88 -19.21 4.41 -1.74
C ASN A 88 -17.71 4.66 -1.57
N CYS A 89 -17.08 5.30 -2.54
CA CYS A 89 -15.62 5.38 -2.63
C CYS A 89 -15.05 6.57 -1.85
N PHE A 90 -15.71 7.74 -1.87
CA PHE A 90 -15.14 8.93 -1.25
C PHE A 90 -14.92 8.79 0.27
N PRO A 91 -15.84 8.22 1.07
CA PRO A 91 -15.62 8.03 2.50
C PRO A 91 -15.01 6.67 2.86
N ASN A 92 -14.68 5.80 1.90
CA ASN A 92 -14.31 4.41 2.21
C ASN A 92 -13.16 4.32 3.22
N THR A 93 -12.12 5.14 3.06
CA THR A 93 -11.00 5.21 4.02
C THR A 93 -11.46 5.44 5.45
N ILE A 94 -12.25 6.49 5.70
CA ILE A 94 -12.72 6.80 7.07
C ILE A 94 -13.75 5.79 7.57
N ASP A 95 -14.53 5.19 6.68
CA ASP A 95 -15.51 4.19 7.03
C ASP A 95 -14.86 2.86 7.44
N THR A 96 -13.76 2.43 6.80
CA THR A 96 -13.28 1.04 6.90
C THR A 96 -11.82 0.86 7.31
N THR A 97 -10.98 1.90 7.33
CA THR A 97 -9.53 1.74 7.53
C THR A 97 -8.89 2.57 8.64
N VAL A 98 -9.56 3.62 9.11
CA VAL A 98 -9.02 4.60 10.05
C VAL A 98 -9.23 4.15 11.49
N HIS A 99 -8.15 4.02 12.25
CA HIS A 99 -8.18 3.83 13.70
C HIS A 99 -7.58 5.05 14.39
N TYR A 100 -8.45 5.97 14.78
CA TYR A 100 -8.09 7.23 15.45
C TYR A 100 -8.17 7.11 16.97
N THR A 101 -7.18 7.69 17.65
CA THR A 101 -7.22 7.95 19.09
C THR A 101 -6.88 9.42 19.34
N GLU A 102 -7.68 10.09 20.18
CA GLU A 102 -7.50 11.53 20.46
C GLU A 102 -6.15 11.86 21.09
N SER A 103 -5.62 10.93 21.88
CA SER A 103 -4.34 11.08 22.55
C SER A 103 -3.66 9.72 22.68
N ASP A 104 -2.42 9.65 22.24
CA ASP A 104 -1.48 8.57 22.55
C ASP A 104 -0.82 8.81 23.92
N ALA A 105 0.22 8.02 24.21
CA ALA A 105 0.99 8.11 25.45
C ALA A 105 1.73 9.45 25.63
N ASP A 106 1.97 10.20 24.54
CA ASP A 106 2.66 11.49 24.53
C ASP A 106 1.69 12.68 24.58
N GLY A 107 0.37 12.42 24.68
CA GLY A 107 -0.64 13.48 24.67
C GLY A 107 -1.06 13.95 23.27
N LEU A 108 -0.63 13.24 22.22
CA LEU A 108 -0.80 13.67 20.82
C LEU A 108 -1.83 12.81 20.10
N PRO A 109 -2.57 13.36 19.10
CA PRO A 109 -3.46 12.55 18.29
C PRO A 109 -2.64 11.49 17.54
N ASP A 110 -3.19 10.29 17.43
CA ASP A 110 -2.59 9.19 16.69
C ASP A 110 -3.64 8.55 15.78
N THR A 111 -3.23 8.23 14.55
CA THR A 111 -4.12 7.57 13.59
C THR A 111 -3.37 6.52 12.80
N PHE A 112 -3.79 5.28 12.97
CA PHE A 112 -3.33 4.17 12.15
C PHE A 112 -4.30 3.94 11.00
N VAL A 113 -3.79 3.83 9.77
CA VAL A 113 -4.62 3.66 8.57
C VAL A 113 -4.23 2.37 7.86
N TYR A 114 -5.12 1.38 7.90
CA TYR A 114 -4.93 0.15 7.13
C TYR A 114 -5.10 0.41 5.63
N THR A 115 -4.45 -0.39 4.78
CA THR A 115 -4.67 -0.27 3.32
C THR A 115 -6.07 -0.77 2.92
N GLY A 116 -6.57 -1.79 3.62
CA GLY A 116 -7.88 -2.40 3.39
C GLY A 116 -7.84 -3.89 3.68
N ASP A 117 -7.80 -4.70 2.63
CA ASP A 117 -7.74 -6.17 2.74
C ASP A 117 -6.36 -6.68 3.18
N ILE A 118 -5.31 -5.87 3.06
CA ILE A 118 -4.01 -6.11 3.68
C ILE A 118 -3.97 -5.38 5.03
N HIS A 119 -3.80 -6.14 6.11
CA HIS A 119 -3.92 -5.64 7.47
C HIS A 119 -2.62 -5.01 8.02
N ALA A 120 -2.10 -4.01 7.31
CA ALA A 120 -1.00 -3.15 7.75
C ALA A 120 -1.13 -1.72 7.18
N MET A 121 -0.27 -0.81 7.63
CA MET A 121 -0.22 0.57 7.16
C MET A 121 0.99 0.79 6.26
N TRP A 122 0.76 1.09 4.98
CA TRP A 122 1.80 1.58 4.08
C TRP A 122 1.93 3.10 4.21
N LEU A 123 3.17 3.61 4.18
CA LEU A 123 3.41 5.06 4.17
C LEU A 123 2.79 5.73 2.94
N ARG A 124 2.94 5.09 1.77
CA ARG A 124 2.30 5.49 0.51
C ARG A 124 0.78 5.55 0.65
N ASP A 125 0.17 4.42 0.97
CA ASP A 125 -1.28 4.25 0.95
C ASP A 125 -1.96 5.17 1.96
N SER A 126 -1.50 5.17 3.21
CA SER A 126 -2.05 6.06 4.24
C SER A 126 -1.93 7.54 3.86
N GLY A 127 -0.80 7.95 3.26
CA GLY A 127 -0.59 9.30 2.76
C GLY A 127 -1.51 9.68 1.59
N ALA A 128 -1.89 8.72 0.75
CA ALA A 128 -2.79 8.93 -0.38
C ALA A 128 -4.28 8.84 0.02
N GLN A 129 -4.64 7.86 0.84
CA GLN A 129 -6.00 7.56 1.28
C GLN A 129 -6.68 8.78 1.93
N VAL A 130 -5.96 9.49 2.80
CA VAL A 130 -6.52 10.65 3.51
C VAL A 130 -6.32 11.99 2.80
N PHE A 131 -5.50 12.03 1.74
CA PHE A 131 -5.13 13.27 1.04
C PHE A 131 -6.35 14.11 0.58
N PRO A 132 -7.40 13.53 -0.03
CA PRO A 132 -8.55 14.30 -0.49
C PRO A 132 -9.34 15.00 0.63
N TYR A 133 -9.17 14.56 1.89
CA TYR A 133 -9.86 15.13 3.05
C TYR A 133 -9.14 16.33 3.64
N VAL A 134 -7.86 16.57 3.32
CA VAL A 134 -7.09 17.68 3.89
C VAL A 134 -7.75 19.02 3.64
N LYS A 135 -8.28 19.25 2.42
CA LYS A 135 -9.04 20.46 2.06
C LYS A 135 -10.30 20.71 2.91
N LEU A 136 -10.82 19.67 3.57
CA LEU A 136 -12.01 19.73 4.42
C LEU A 136 -11.65 19.99 5.90
N ALA A 137 -10.39 19.80 6.29
CA ALA A 137 -9.92 19.95 7.66
C ALA A 137 -10.23 21.32 8.30
N PRO A 138 -10.16 22.47 7.58
CA PRO A 138 -10.55 23.76 8.17
C PRO A 138 -12.01 23.84 8.62
N GLN A 139 -12.88 22.96 8.10
CA GLN A 139 -14.32 22.95 8.37
C GLN A 139 -14.71 21.93 9.45
N ASP A 140 -13.79 21.05 9.86
CA ASP A 140 -14.07 19.94 10.76
C ASP A 140 -12.86 19.65 11.66
N LYS A 141 -12.97 20.04 12.94
CA LYS A 141 -11.90 19.88 13.93
C LYS A 141 -11.56 18.42 14.19
N HIS A 142 -12.56 17.53 14.20
CA HIS A 142 -12.35 16.11 14.45
C HIS A 142 -11.56 15.49 13.29
N LEU A 143 -11.93 15.82 12.05
CA LEU A 143 -11.19 15.43 10.86
C LEU A 143 -9.76 15.99 10.87
N LYS A 144 -9.59 17.27 11.24
CA LYS A 144 -8.27 17.90 11.36
C LYS A 144 -7.36 17.16 12.33
N SER A 145 -7.88 16.75 13.50
CA SER A 145 -7.10 16.00 14.49
C SER A 145 -6.73 14.60 14.01
N MET A 146 -7.65 13.90 13.33
CA MET A 146 -7.34 12.60 12.71
C MET A 146 -6.23 12.72 11.67
N LEU A 147 -6.29 13.73 10.79
CA LEU A 147 -5.24 13.97 9.80
C LEU A 147 -3.88 14.29 10.45
N ALA A 148 -3.87 15.07 11.53
CA ALA A 148 -2.66 15.30 12.32
C ALA A 148 -2.10 13.98 12.88
N GLY A 149 -2.97 13.10 13.37
CA GLY A 149 -2.60 11.78 13.87
C GLY A 149 -1.98 10.88 12.81
N VAL A 150 -2.43 10.95 11.55
CA VAL A 150 -1.79 10.21 10.44
C VAL A 150 -0.37 10.74 10.19
N VAL A 151 -0.21 12.06 10.12
CA VAL A 151 1.10 12.71 9.92
C VAL A 151 2.08 12.31 11.03
N LEU A 152 1.65 12.39 12.29
CA LEU A 152 2.48 12.03 13.45
C LEU A 152 2.82 10.55 13.47
N ARG A 153 1.85 9.66 13.19
CA ARG A 153 2.09 8.21 13.07
C ARG A 153 3.12 7.91 11.99
N GLN A 154 3.04 8.57 10.82
CA GLN A 154 4.01 8.38 9.73
C GLN A 154 5.42 8.81 10.11
N PHE A 155 5.59 9.90 10.89
CA PHE A 155 6.91 10.27 11.41
C PHE A 155 7.47 9.20 12.35
N LYS A 156 6.63 8.65 13.25
CA LYS A 156 7.03 7.54 14.13
C LYS A 156 7.46 6.32 13.32
N CYS A 157 6.73 5.95 12.26
CA CYS A 157 7.10 4.87 11.34
C CYS A 157 8.47 5.09 10.69
N ILE A 158 8.75 6.28 10.14
CA ILE A 158 10.08 6.60 9.58
C ILE A 158 11.18 6.48 10.64
N ASN A 159 10.92 6.91 11.87
CA ASN A 159 11.88 6.83 12.97
C ASN A 159 12.11 5.39 13.45
N ILE A 160 11.14 4.50 13.27
CA ILE A 160 11.32 3.06 13.47
C ILE A 160 12.26 2.52 12.41
N ASP A 161 11.95 2.70 11.12
CA ASP A 161 12.84 2.29 10.02
C ASP A 161 12.55 3.07 8.72
N PRO A 162 13.46 3.92 8.25
CA PRO A 162 13.24 4.71 7.02
C PRO A 162 13.38 3.89 5.73
N TYR A 163 13.73 2.59 5.81
CA TYR A 163 13.75 1.70 4.65
C TYR A 163 12.47 0.86 4.51
N ALA A 164 11.57 0.89 5.49
CA ALA A 164 10.36 0.08 5.46
C ALA A 164 9.21 0.79 4.73
N ASN A 165 8.47 0.05 3.90
CA ASN A 165 7.25 0.50 3.24
C ASN A 165 6.02 0.35 4.15
N ALA A 166 5.97 -0.70 4.99
CA ALA A 166 4.77 -1.11 5.71
C ALA A 166 4.99 -1.41 7.19
N PHE A 167 4.04 -0.97 8.03
CA PHE A 167 4.12 -1.02 9.48
C PHE A 167 2.91 -1.73 10.10
N ASN A 168 3.13 -2.37 11.24
CA ASN A 168 2.07 -2.94 12.07
C ASN A 168 1.57 -1.89 13.07
N LYS A 169 0.31 -2.00 13.48
CA LYS A 169 -0.26 -1.11 14.51
C LYS A 169 0.40 -1.34 15.86
N GLU A 170 0.57 -2.62 16.20
CA GLU A 170 1.25 -3.13 17.39
C GLU A 170 2.42 -4.05 16.96
N PRO A 171 3.49 -4.17 17.75
CA PRO A 171 4.58 -5.11 17.47
C PRO A 171 4.09 -6.55 17.25
N ASN A 172 4.48 -7.16 16.14
CA ASN A 172 4.14 -8.54 15.78
C ASN A 172 5.41 -9.35 15.42
N PRO A 173 6.03 -10.05 16.39
CA PRO A 173 7.23 -10.84 16.13
C PRO A 173 6.99 -12.07 15.24
N ASN A 174 5.72 -12.43 15.00
CA ASN A 174 5.31 -13.57 14.16
C ASN A 174 4.64 -13.11 12.86
N GLY A 175 4.91 -11.88 12.41
CA GLY A 175 4.39 -11.34 11.16
C GLY A 175 4.78 -12.18 9.94
N GLY A 176 3.92 -12.21 8.91
CA GLY A 176 4.09 -13.08 7.75
C GLY A 176 5.43 -12.90 7.00
N TRP A 177 5.98 -11.69 7.01
CA TRP A 177 7.24 -11.34 6.33
C TRP A 177 8.46 -11.29 7.26
N MET A 178 8.34 -11.70 8.53
CA MET A 178 9.48 -11.75 9.46
C MET A 178 10.59 -12.72 9.01
N SER A 179 10.29 -13.62 8.06
CA SER A 179 11.25 -14.55 7.46
C SER A 179 12.04 -13.98 6.26
N ASP A 180 11.76 -12.74 5.86
CA ASP A 180 12.57 -12.05 4.85
C ASP A 180 14.02 -11.93 5.30
N MET A 181 14.93 -12.08 4.34
CA MET A 181 16.37 -11.96 4.57
C MET A 181 16.78 -10.48 4.51
N THR A 182 16.30 -9.71 5.48
CA THR A 182 16.62 -8.29 5.74
C THR A 182 16.51 -8.02 7.24
N ASP A 183 16.88 -6.81 7.68
CA ASP A 183 16.88 -6.43 9.10
C ASP A 183 15.46 -6.08 9.59
N MET A 184 14.61 -7.10 9.74
CA MET A 184 13.23 -6.95 10.20
C MET A 184 13.14 -6.54 11.69
N LYS A 185 12.05 -5.84 12.02
CA LYS A 185 11.65 -5.52 13.40
C LYS A 185 10.17 -5.88 13.60
N PRO A 186 9.70 -6.22 14.81
CA PRO A 186 8.30 -6.58 15.06
C PRO A 186 7.28 -5.49 14.66
N GLU A 187 7.70 -4.22 14.65
CA GLU A 187 6.86 -3.08 14.24
C GLU A 187 6.65 -3.03 12.71
N LEU A 188 7.45 -3.76 11.93
CA LEU A 188 7.39 -3.75 10.48
C LEU A 188 6.46 -4.85 9.97
N HIS A 189 5.52 -4.49 9.10
CA HIS A 189 4.82 -5.49 8.32
C HIS A 189 5.71 -6.00 7.19
N GLU A 190 6.34 -5.08 6.45
CA GLU A 190 7.23 -5.36 5.33
C GLU A 190 8.33 -4.29 5.26
N ARG A 191 9.51 -4.68 4.76
CA ARG A 191 10.68 -3.81 4.69
C ARG A 191 11.23 -3.68 3.26
N LYS A 192 10.35 -3.44 2.28
CA LYS A 192 10.75 -3.13 0.91
C LYS A 192 11.11 -1.65 0.79
N TRP A 193 12.35 -1.35 0.39
CA TRP A 193 12.80 0.02 0.24
C TRP A 193 12.24 0.67 -1.02
N GLU A 194 11.41 1.69 -0.80
CA GLU A 194 10.70 2.44 -1.84
C GLU A 194 10.89 3.94 -1.59
N ILE A 195 11.45 4.66 -2.56
CA ILE A 195 11.66 6.11 -2.43
C ILE A 195 10.34 6.83 -2.12
N ASP A 196 9.23 6.43 -2.76
CA ASP A 196 7.95 7.10 -2.61
C ASP A 196 7.34 6.95 -1.22
N SER A 197 7.66 5.88 -0.47
CA SER A 197 7.22 5.72 0.92
C SER A 197 7.61 6.94 1.76
N LEU A 198 8.83 7.46 1.59
CA LEU A 198 9.27 8.67 2.31
C LEU A 198 8.66 9.96 1.74
N CYS A 199 8.42 10.01 0.43
CA CYS A 199 7.85 11.18 -0.23
C CYS A 199 6.39 11.43 0.16
N TYR A 200 5.58 10.38 0.31
CA TYR A 200 4.17 10.52 0.70
C TYR A 200 4.00 11.15 2.09
N VAL A 201 4.92 10.87 3.01
CA VAL A 201 4.92 11.47 4.35
C VAL A 201 5.19 12.98 4.30
N ILE A 202 6.21 13.40 3.54
CA ILE A 202 6.50 14.83 3.35
C ILE A 202 5.33 15.54 2.64
N ARG A 203 4.79 14.91 1.58
CA ARG A 203 3.66 15.44 0.82
C ARG A 203 2.44 15.69 1.71
N LEU A 204 2.05 14.71 2.53
CA LEU A 204 0.89 14.84 3.41
C LEU A 204 1.11 15.92 4.47
N ALA A 205 2.28 15.92 5.12
CA ALA A 205 2.60 16.90 6.17
C ALA A 205 2.60 18.34 5.62
N TYR A 206 3.17 18.55 4.43
CA TYR A 206 3.18 19.86 3.77
C TYR A 206 1.77 20.32 3.38
N GLU A 207 0.96 19.45 2.78
CA GLU A 207 -0.43 19.79 2.42
C GLU A 207 -1.26 20.11 3.67
N TYR A 208 -1.13 19.28 4.72
CA TYR A 208 -1.79 19.51 6.00
C TYR A 208 -1.44 20.88 6.59
N TRP A 209 -0.15 21.21 6.64
CA TRP A 209 0.33 22.50 7.14
C TRP A 209 -0.20 23.67 6.32
N THR A 210 -0.06 23.62 5.00
CA THR A 210 -0.43 24.74 4.12
C THR A 210 -1.93 25.00 4.10
N VAL A 211 -2.76 23.96 4.21
CA VAL A 211 -4.23 24.08 4.24
C VAL A 211 -4.74 24.51 5.61
N THR A 212 -4.15 24.02 6.70
CA THR A 212 -4.68 24.25 8.06
C THR A 212 -3.97 25.34 8.86
N GLY A 213 -2.78 25.76 8.42
CA GLY A 213 -1.88 26.63 9.17
C GLY A 213 -1.26 25.98 10.42
N ASP A 214 -1.52 24.69 10.66
CA ASP A 214 -1.11 24.00 11.88
C ASP A 214 0.32 23.47 11.77
N THR A 215 1.20 24.00 12.63
CA THR A 215 2.60 23.59 12.71
C THR A 215 2.89 22.68 13.90
N SER A 216 1.89 22.33 14.71
CA SER A 216 2.08 21.53 15.93
C SER A 216 2.61 20.12 15.64
N VAL A 217 2.40 19.61 14.43
CA VAL A 217 2.93 18.32 13.98
C VAL A 217 4.46 18.32 13.79
N PHE A 218 5.09 19.49 13.64
CA PHE A 218 6.53 19.62 13.35
C PHE A 218 7.38 19.75 14.63
N GLY A 219 7.28 18.76 15.52
CA GLY A 219 8.12 18.64 16.72
C GLY A 219 9.41 17.83 16.49
N ASP A 220 9.99 17.34 17.58
CA ASP A 220 11.25 16.58 17.55
C ASP A 220 11.17 15.30 16.69
N SER A 221 10.01 14.61 16.73
CA SER A 221 9.77 13.43 15.89
C SER A 221 9.90 13.74 14.39
N TRP A 222 9.43 14.91 13.95
CA TRP A 222 9.61 15.37 12.57
C TRP A 222 11.07 15.63 12.24
N ILE A 223 11.81 16.32 13.12
CA ILE A 223 13.23 16.61 12.90
C ILE A 223 14.04 15.32 12.75
N GLN A 224 13.77 14.33 13.60
CA GLN A 224 14.39 13.02 13.49
C GLN A 224 13.99 12.33 12.17
N ALA A 225 12.71 12.37 11.79
CA ALA A 225 12.22 11.73 10.58
C ALA A 225 12.85 12.34 9.32
N ILE A 226 12.91 13.67 9.21
CA ILE A 226 13.49 14.32 8.02
C ILE A 226 15.01 14.13 7.94
N GLN A 227 15.71 14.04 9.07
CA GLN A 227 17.12 13.67 9.12
C GLN A 227 17.33 12.22 8.65
N ASN A 228 16.50 11.29 9.11
CA ASN A 228 16.50 9.89 8.66
C ASN A 228 16.24 9.79 7.15
N ILE A 229 15.24 10.51 6.62
CA ILE A 229 14.96 10.56 5.18
C ILE A 229 16.19 11.02 4.39
N LEU A 230 16.81 12.13 4.82
CA LEU A 230 17.99 12.67 4.14
C LEU A 230 19.18 11.70 4.19
N ALA A 231 19.39 11.03 5.33
CA ALA A 231 20.43 10.03 5.49
C ALA A 231 20.19 8.82 4.57
N THR A 232 18.97 8.30 4.52
CA THR A 232 18.56 7.20 3.64
C THR A 232 18.73 7.56 2.17
N PHE A 233 18.25 8.74 1.75
CA PHE A 233 18.42 9.18 0.37
C PHE A 233 19.90 9.30 -0.03
N ARG A 234 20.76 9.82 0.84
CA ARG A 234 22.21 9.91 0.59
C ARG A 234 22.89 8.55 0.55
N ASP A 235 22.53 7.64 1.47
CA ASP A 235 23.01 6.26 1.47
C ASP A 235 22.73 5.59 0.12
N GLN A 236 21.50 5.74 -0.36
CA GLN A 236 21.02 5.16 -1.61
C GLN A 236 21.52 5.89 -2.88
N GLN A 237 22.40 6.89 -2.76
CA GLN A 237 23.16 7.41 -3.91
C GLN A 237 24.38 6.55 -4.26
N HIS A 238 24.82 5.66 -3.35
CA HIS A 238 25.97 4.74 -3.51
C HIS A 238 27.29 5.43 -3.92
N LYS A 239 27.49 6.70 -3.51
CA LYS A 239 28.62 7.53 -3.96
C LYS A 239 29.98 7.03 -3.46
N ASP A 240 30.01 6.36 -2.31
CA ASP A 240 31.25 5.87 -1.70
C ASP A 240 31.70 4.51 -2.25
N GLY A 241 31.06 4.03 -3.34
CA GLY A 241 31.41 2.76 -3.98
C GLY A 241 30.84 1.51 -3.30
N ASN A 242 30.16 1.66 -2.16
CA ASN A 242 29.43 0.59 -1.47
C ASN A 242 27.95 0.58 -1.87
N PRO A 243 27.27 -0.57 -1.89
CA PRO A 243 25.86 -0.71 -2.28
C PRO A 243 24.86 -0.16 -1.23
N GLY A 244 25.32 0.66 -0.29
CA GLY A 244 24.50 1.20 0.81
C GLY A 244 24.30 0.22 1.96
N LYS A 245 23.42 0.59 2.89
CA LYS A 245 23.08 -0.21 4.09
C LYS A 245 21.91 -1.18 3.87
N TYR A 246 21.17 -1.03 2.79
CA TYR A 246 19.98 -1.81 2.52
C TYR A 246 20.29 -3.05 1.67
N ARG A 247 19.92 -4.22 2.19
CA ARG A 247 19.95 -5.50 1.48
C ARG A 247 18.65 -6.24 1.75
N PHE A 248 18.09 -6.86 0.72
CA PHE A 248 16.83 -7.59 0.84
C PHE A 248 16.80 -8.82 -0.06
N GLN A 249 16.42 -9.97 0.50
CA GLN A 249 15.99 -11.12 -0.29
C GLN A 249 14.76 -11.77 0.36
N ARG A 250 13.93 -12.40 -0.46
CA ARG A 250 12.81 -13.23 -0.03
C ARG A 250 12.89 -14.59 -0.71
N LYS A 251 12.51 -15.64 0.02
CA LYS A 251 12.26 -16.97 -0.56
C LYS A 251 10.85 -17.00 -1.11
N THR A 252 10.70 -16.85 -2.42
CA THR A 252 9.41 -16.76 -3.11
C THR A 252 9.56 -17.18 -4.57
N GLU A 253 8.48 -17.68 -5.16
CA GLU A 253 8.34 -17.95 -6.58
C GLU A 253 8.11 -16.66 -7.42
N ARG A 254 7.81 -15.54 -6.77
CA ARG A 254 7.53 -14.26 -7.43
C ARG A 254 8.82 -13.48 -7.64
N GLN A 255 9.28 -13.42 -8.89
CA GLN A 255 10.60 -12.89 -9.23
C GLN A 255 10.87 -11.46 -8.73
N LEU A 256 9.86 -10.59 -8.72
CA LEU A 256 10.01 -9.18 -8.34
C LEU A 256 9.89 -8.94 -6.82
N ASP A 257 9.49 -9.96 -6.05
CA ASP A 257 9.39 -9.88 -4.59
C ASP A 257 10.74 -10.17 -3.90
N THR A 258 11.85 -10.21 -4.64
CA THR A 258 13.21 -10.42 -4.12
C THR A 258 14.23 -9.68 -4.98
N MET A 259 15.39 -9.29 -4.42
CA MET A 259 16.41 -8.56 -5.17
C MET A 259 17.49 -9.49 -5.74
N SER A 260 17.93 -9.19 -6.96
CA SER A 260 19.07 -9.83 -7.63
C SER A 260 20.41 -9.51 -6.95
N ASN A 261 21.49 -10.12 -7.44
CA ASN A 261 22.87 -9.91 -6.96
C ASN A 261 23.00 -10.03 -5.43
N ASN A 262 22.55 -11.17 -4.88
CA ASN A 262 22.61 -11.45 -3.44
C ASN A 262 21.90 -10.39 -2.58
N GLY A 263 20.81 -9.82 -3.07
CA GLY A 263 20.00 -8.86 -2.34
C GLY A 263 20.40 -7.39 -2.50
N TRP A 264 21.38 -7.09 -3.36
CA TRP A 264 21.86 -5.72 -3.62
C TRP A 264 21.24 -5.07 -4.85
N GLY A 265 20.51 -5.85 -5.67
CA GLY A 265 19.88 -5.36 -6.89
C GLY A 265 20.85 -5.22 -8.07
N ALA A 266 20.37 -4.71 -9.19
CA ALA A 266 21.21 -4.52 -10.38
C ALA A 266 22.23 -3.38 -10.13
N PRO A 267 23.48 -3.50 -10.64
CA PRO A 267 24.49 -2.45 -10.47
C PRO A 267 24.05 -1.10 -11.02
N VAL A 268 24.42 -0.03 -10.32
CA VAL A 268 24.15 1.36 -10.72
C VAL A 268 25.44 2.16 -10.82
N LYS A 269 25.47 3.16 -11.70
CA LYS A 269 26.52 4.18 -11.72
C LYS A 269 26.06 5.35 -10.81
N PRO A 270 26.83 5.74 -9.78
CA PRO A 270 26.39 6.75 -8.80
C PRO A 270 26.50 8.17 -9.37
N VAL A 271 25.55 8.54 -10.23
CA VAL A 271 25.53 9.82 -10.97
C VAL A 271 24.80 10.95 -10.24
N GLY A 272 24.31 10.70 -9.02
CA GLY A 272 23.58 11.67 -8.20
C GLY A 272 22.09 11.36 -8.02
N LEU A 273 21.53 10.43 -8.79
CA LEU A 273 20.20 9.85 -8.52
C LEU A 273 20.22 9.00 -7.25
N ILE A 274 19.02 8.76 -6.70
CA ILE A 274 18.79 7.89 -5.54
C ILE A 274 18.25 6.55 -6.08
N ALA A 275 18.84 5.44 -5.65
CA ALA A 275 18.36 4.10 -5.99
C ALA A 275 17.10 3.75 -5.19
N SER A 276 16.12 3.14 -5.85
CA SER A 276 14.95 2.52 -5.22
C SER A 276 15.06 1.01 -5.43
N ALA A 277 14.97 0.23 -4.36
CA ALA A 277 15.02 -1.22 -4.46
C ALA A 277 13.74 -1.78 -5.07
N PHE A 278 12.61 -1.24 -4.61
CA PHE A 278 11.26 -1.57 -5.08
C PHE A 278 10.56 -0.34 -5.63
N ARG A 279 9.43 -0.57 -6.30
CA ARG A 279 8.58 0.44 -6.91
C ARG A 279 7.36 0.69 -5.99
N PRO A 280 6.53 1.69 -6.28
CA PRO A 280 5.24 1.83 -5.59
C PRO A 280 4.24 0.69 -5.85
N SER A 281 4.60 -0.29 -6.71
CA SER A 281 3.86 -1.54 -6.89
C SER A 281 4.21 -2.61 -5.85
N ASP A 282 5.10 -2.27 -4.91
CA ASP A 282 5.97 -3.19 -4.19
C ASP A 282 6.81 -4.05 -5.16
#